data_AF-K1S6J6-F1
#
_entry.id   AF-K1S6J6-F1
#
_cell.length_a   1.000
_cell.length_b   1.000
_cell.length_c   1.000
_cell.angle_alpha   90.00
_cell.angle_beta   90.00
_cell.angle_gamma   90.00
#
_symmetry.space_group_name_H-M   'P 1'
#
loop_
_entity.id
_entity.type
_entity.pdbx_description
1 polymer ?
#
loop_
_entity_poly.entity_id
_entity_poly.type
_entity_poly.pdbx_seq_one_letter_code
_entity_poly.pdbx_strand_id
1 'polypeptide(L)'
;MQGNPKLAEMGFEEEAMGHNAIVGGFQGQRQWTDFRPDGDFSEAMLNTSFDWNGIREAIPFATENDTLNGVTMLLLHLLTNRAQMFADVRTYWSPEAVKRVTGLSLEGKAAQGIIHLINSGSCTLDATGRMSAADGSPVMKRHWEITEADVEACLDATTWYPAGREYMPSNRIVGLPTARKPPLLPVS
;
A
#
# COMPACT_ATOMS: atom_id res chain seq x y z
N MET A 1 -17.47 4.20 -3.08
CA MET A 1 -16.86 4.79 -4.29
C MET A 1 -17.68 4.50 -5.54
N GLN A 2 -17.72 3.26 -6.03
CA GLN A 2 -18.32 2.89 -7.33
C GLN A 2 -19.78 2.40 -7.25
N GLY A 3 -20.38 2.34 -6.06
CA GLY A 3 -21.73 1.80 -5.86
C GLY A 3 -21.73 0.28 -5.64
N ASN A 4 -22.88 -0.29 -5.31
CA ASN A 4 -23.06 -1.73 -5.12
C ASN A 4 -24.53 -2.13 -5.32
N PRO A 5 -24.89 -2.90 -6.38
CA PRO A 5 -26.28 -3.27 -6.65
C PRO A 5 -26.91 -4.13 -5.54
N LYS A 6 -26.11 -4.89 -4.78
CA LYS A 6 -26.62 -5.67 -3.64
C LYS A 6 -27.25 -4.79 -2.55
N LEU A 7 -26.84 -3.52 -2.43
CA LEU A 7 -27.46 -2.60 -1.47
C LEU A 7 -28.90 -2.25 -1.90
N ALA A 8 -29.16 -2.10 -3.20
CA ALA A 8 -30.52 -1.88 -3.71
C ALA A 8 -31.41 -3.12 -3.47
N GLU A 9 -30.88 -4.33 -3.67
CA GLU A 9 -31.58 -5.58 -3.33
C GLU A 9 -31.95 -5.65 -1.84
N MET A 10 -31.18 -4.98 -0.97
CA MET A 10 -31.43 -4.88 0.48
C MET A 10 -32.32 -3.69 0.88
N GLY A 11 -32.79 -2.88 -0.08
CA GLY A 11 -33.64 -1.71 0.16
C GLY A 11 -32.89 -0.38 0.39
N PHE A 12 -31.56 -0.37 0.20
CA PHE A 12 -30.70 0.82 0.31
C PHE A 12 -30.40 1.39 -1.08
N GLU A 13 -31.44 1.91 -1.76
CA GLU A 13 -31.34 2.37 -3.15
C GLU A 13 -30.41 3.59 -3.31
N GLU A 14 -30.42 4.52 -2.35
CA GLU A 14 -29.57 5.71 -2.38
C GLU A 14 -28.09 5.32 -2.27
N GLU A 15 -27.75 4.48 -1.29
CA GLU A 15 -26.38 4.05 -1.03
C GLU A 15 -25.82 3.16 -2.15
N ALA A 16 -26.69 2.41 -2.84
CA ALA A 16 -26.33 1.56 -3.97
C ALA A 16 -25.68 2.34 -5.13
N MET A 17 -25.99 3.63 -5.27
CA MET A 17 -25.48 4.48 -6.36
C MET A 17 -23.98 4.78 -6.24
N GLY A 18 -23.43 4.76 -5.02
CA GLY A 18 -22.07 5.22 -4.79
C GLY A 18 -21.90 6.71 -5.09
N HIS A 19 -20.66 7.13 -5.39
CA HIS A 19 -20.29 8.55 -5.49
C HIS A 19 -19.52 8.86 -6.78
N ASN A 20 -19.55 7.96 -7.77
CA ASN A 20 -18.84 8.08 -9.06
C ASN A 20 -17.36 8.48 -8.90
N ALA A 21 -16.71 7.99 -7.84
CA ALA A 21 -15.37 8.39 -7.46
C ALA A 21 -14.32 7.48 -8.10
N ILE A 22 -13.37 8.08 -8.82
CA ILE A 22 -12.20 7.40 -9.44
C ILE A 22 -10.96 7.37 -8.53
N VAL A 23 -11.00 8.16 -7.44
CA VAL A 23 -10.00 8.19 -6.36
C VAL A 23 -10.74 8.50 -5.07
N GLY A 24 -10.30 7.92 -3.96
CA GLY A 24 -10.87 8.15 -2.63
C GLY A 24 -9.81 8.57 -1.63
N GLY A 25 -10.25 8.95 -0.44
CA GLY A 25 -9.39 9.20 0.70
C GLY A 25 -10.16 8.96 1.98
N PHE A 26 -9.46 8.51 3.01
CA PHE A 26 -10.05 8.29 4.33
C PHE A 26 -9.28 9.07 5.37
N GLN A 27 -9.98 9.97 6.07
CA GLN A 27 -9.34 10.86 7.03
C GLN A 27 -8.69 10.07 8.17
N GLY A 28 -9.38 9.06 8.72
CA GLY A 28 -8.89 8.27 9.83
C GLY A 28 -8.58 9.13 11.07
N GLN A 29 -7.31 9.52 11.21
CA GLN A 29 -6.87 10.31 12.34
C GLN A 29 -7.53 11.71 12.38
N ARG A 30 -7.96 12.21 13.54
CA ARG A 30 -7.96 11.57 14.87
C ARG A 30 -9.32 11.02 15.27
N GLN A 31 -10.39 11.66 14.82
CA GLN A 31 -11.74 11.48 15.33
C GLN A 31 -12.27 10.06 15.09
N TRP A 32 -11.89 9.43 13.97
CA TRP A 32 -12.27 8.04 13.72
C TRP A 32 -11.40 7.09 14.53
N THR A 33 -10.07 7.16 14.40
CA THR A 33 -9.16 6.16 14.98
C THR A 33 -9.08 6.18 16.50
N ASP A 34 -9.45 7.30 17.13
CA ASP A 34 -9.64 7.40 18.58
C ASP A 34 -10.82 6.53 19.09
N PHE A 35 -11.75 6.11 18.21
CA PHE A 35 -12.98 5.38 18.58
C PHE A 35 -13.30 4.12 17.76
N ARG A 36 -12.79 4.01 16.53
CA ARG A 36 -13.03 2.92 15.58
C ARG A 36 -11.71 2.40 15.00
N PRO A 37 -11.64 1.09 14.65
CA PRO A 37 -10.49 0.52 13.95
C PRO A 37 -10.03 1.41 12.80
N ASP A 38 -8.72 1.54 12.59
CA ASP A 38 -8.18 2.42 11.57
C ASP A 38 -8.43 1.91 10.14
N GLY A 39 -7.95 2.70 9.18
CA GLY A 39 -8.12 2.44 7.77
C GLY A 39 -7.13 1.43 7.19
N ASP A 40 -6.16 0.93 7.96
CA ASP A 40 -4.94 0.33 7.40
C ASP A 40 -5.25 -0.82 6.44
N PHE A 41 -6.09 -1.75 6.88
CA PHE A 41 -6.52 -2.88 6.08
C PHE A 41 -7.31 -2.45 4.84
N SER A 42 -8.29 -1.56 5.01
CA SER A 42 -9.11 -1.11 3.89
C SER A 42 -8.30 -0.32 2.85
N GLU A 43 -7.39 0.53 3.29
CA GLU A 43 -6.51 1.32 2.42
C GLU A 43 -5.53 0.41 1.66
N ALA A 44 -4.90 -0.54 2.36
CA ALA A 44 -4.00 -1.51 1.73
C ALA A 44 -4.73 -2.34 0.67
N MET A 45 -5.90 -2.89 1.01
CA MET A 45 -6.67 -3.73 0.10
C MET A 45 -7.27 -2.96 -1.08
N LEU A 46 -7.77 -1.74 -0.88
CA LEU A 46 -8.30 -0.91 -1.98
C LEU A 46 -7.21 -0.59 -3.01
N ASN A 47 -6.02 -0.23 -2.54
CA ASN A 47 -4.86 0.04 -3.40
C ASN A 47 -4.19 -1.24 -3.96
N THR A 48 -4.59 -2.43 -3.54
CA THR A 48 -4.07 -3.72 -4.04
C THR A 48 -4.86 -4.19 -5.24
N SER A 49 -4.19 -4.82 -6.20
CA SER A 49 -4.78 -5.31 -7.46
C SER A 49 -5.49 -6.69 -7.32
N PHE A 50 -5.83 -7.10 -6.11
CA PHE A 50 -6.54 -8.34 -5.82
C PHE A 50 -7.19 -8.28 -4.44
N ASP A 51 -8.29 -8.99 -4.27
CA ASP A 51 -8.90 -9.28 -2.98
C ASP A 51 -9.65 -10.62 -3.01
N TRP A 52 -10.53 -10.86 -2.05
CA TRP A 52 -11.34 -12.08 -1.96
C TRP A 52 -12.28 -12.32 -3.16
N ASN A 53 -12.50 -11.32 -4.03
CA ASN A 53 -13.24 -11.47 -5.28
C ASN A 53 -12.33 -11.78 -6.49
N GLY A 54 -11.03 -11.94 -6.26
CA GLY A 54 -10.02 -12.22 -7.29
C GLY A 54 -9.20 -11.00 -7.68
N ILE A 55 -8.44 -11.15 -8.76
CA ILE A 55 -7.60 -10.11 -9.35
C ILE A 55 -8.46 -9.03 -9.97
N ARG A 56 -8.16 -7.76 -9.68
CA ARG A 56 -8.92 -6.60 -10.14
C ARG A 56 -8.05 -5.36 -10.30
N GLU A 57 -8.60 -4.32 -10.91
CA GLU A 57 -7.98 -3.01 -10.89
C GLU A 57 -7.84 -2.49 -9.46
N ALA A 58 -6.66 -1.99 -9.12
CA ALA A 58 -6.42 -1.28 -7.87
C ALA A 58 -7.13 0.08 -7.89
N ILE A 59 -7.73 0.48 -6.78
CA ILE A 59 -8.43 1.76 -6.65
C ILE A 59 -7.52 2.71 -5.87
N PRO A 60 -7.03 3.81 -6.48
CA PRO A 60 -6.25 4.81 -5.76
C PRO A 60 -7.02 5.34 -4.55
N PHE A 61 -6.46 5.17 -3.37
CA PHE A 61 -7.11 5.53 -2.12
C PHE A 61 -6.10 6.11 -1.12
N ALA A 62 -6.25 7.40 -0.82
CA ALA A 62 -5.28 8.15 -0.03
C ALA A 62 -5.50 8.00 1.48
N THR A 63 -4.46 7.55 2.18
CA THR A 63 -4.34 7.61 3.63
C THR A 63 -4.47 9.06 4.11
N GLU A 64 -5.08 9.24 5.28
CA GLU A 64 -5.27 10.54 5.95
C GLU A 64 -6.06 11.58 5.13
N ASN A 65 -6.78 11.12 4.10
CA ASN A 65 -7.47 11.97 3.13
C ASN A 65 -6.54 13.04 2.51
N ASP A 66 -5.26 12.70 2.31
CA ASP A 66 -4.35 13.55 1.55
C ASP A 66 -4.75 13.54 0.08
N THR A 67 -5.54 14.54 -0.30
CA THR A 67 -6.08 14.64 -1.66
C THR A 67 -5.00 14.90 -2.70
N LEU A 68 -3.87 15.52 -2.34
CA LEU A 68 -2.78 15.80 -3.28
C LEU A 68 -1.97 14.54 -3.57
N ASN A 69 -1.69 13.74 -2.54
CA ASN A 69 -1.10 12.43 -2.76
C ASN A 69 -2.07 11.51 -3.52
N GLY A 70 -3.38 11.59 -3.22
CA GLY A 70 -4.43 10.92 -3.99
C GLY A 70 -4.44 11.29 -5.48
N VAL A 71 -4.32 12.57 -5.83
CA VAL A 71 -4.21 13.01 -7.24
C VAL A 71 -2.92 12.48 -7.88
N THR A 72 -1.81 12.45 -7.14
CA THR A 72 -0.54 11.89 -7.64
C THR A 72 -0.67 10.41 -7.92
N MET A 73 -1.24 9.64 -7.00
CA MET A 73 -1.56 8.23 -7.19
C MET A 73 -2.48 8.03 -8.40
N LEU A 74 -3.54 8.83 -8.52
CA LEU A 74 -4.45 8.74 -9.65
C LEU A 74 -3.73 8.99 -10.98
N LEU A 75 -2.90 10.03 -11.08
CA LEU A 75 -2.12 10.31 -12.28
C LEU A 75 -1.22 9.14 -12.67
N LEU A 76 -0.46 8.60 -11.71
CA LEU A 76 0.44 7.47 -11.96
C LEU A 76 -0.34 6.21 -12.34
N HIS A 77 -1.48 5.97 -11.69
CA HIS A 77 -2.36 4.85 -11.99
C HIS A 77 -2.88 4.94 -13.43
N LEU A 78 -3.43 6.08 -13.85
CA LEU A 78 -3.95 6.30 -15.21
C LEU A 78 -2.87 6.19 -16.30
N LEU A 79 -1.61 6.51 -15.99
CA LEU A 79 -0.50 6.38 -16.94
C LEU A 79 0.02 4.96 -17.08
N THR A 80 -0.11 4.13 -16.03
CA THR A 80 0.60 2.83 -15.96
C THR A 80 -0.32 1.63 -15.89
N ASN A 81 -1.57 1.82 -15.46
CA ASN A 81 -2.55 0.81 -15.05
C ASN A 81 -2.02 -0.14 -13.97
N ARG A 82 -1.22 0.41 -13.03
CA ARG A 82 -0.62 -0.32 -11.92
C ARG A 82 -1.10 0.25 -10.59
N ALA A 83 -1.12 -0.59 -9.55
CA ALA A 83 -1.30 -0.14 -8.18
C ALA A 83 -0.26 0.94 -7.81
N GLN A 84 -0.59 1.78 -6.82
CA GLN A 84 0.27 2.87 -6.39
C GLN A 84 0.58 2.77 -4.90
N MET A 85 1.84 3.00 -4.55
CA MET A 85 2.28 3.07 -3.17
C MET A 85 2.00 4.47 -2.60
N PHE A 86 1.31 4.52 -1.47
CA PHE A 86 1.31 5.67 -0.57
C PHE A 86 2.46 5.49 0.43
N ALA A 87 3.25 6.54 0.69
CA ALA A 87 4.31 6.46 1.69
C ALA A 87 4.64 7.85 2.27
N ASP A 88 4.99 7.87 3.56
CA ASP A 88 5.68 9.03 4.13
C ASP A 88 7.14 9.02 3.67
N VAL A 89 7.66 10.21 3.36
CA VAL A 89 9.09 10.45 3.23
C VAL A 89 9.69 10.56 4.63
N ARG A 90 9.89 9.42 5.28
CA ARG A 90 10.06 9.37 6.74
C ARG A 90 11.45 9.78 7.20
N THR A 91 12.50 9.34 6.52
CA THR A 91 13.88 9.59 6.98
C THR A 91 14.87 9.56 5.83
N TYR A 92 15.79 10.53 5.81
CA TYR A 92 17.02 10.43 5.04
C TYR A 92 18.13 9.81 5.89
N TRP A 93 18.74 8.75 5.39
CA TRP A 93 19.90 8.10 5.98
C TRP A 93 21.14 8.40 5.15
N SER A 94 22.00 9.30 5.66
CA SER A 94 23.30 9.53 5.05
C SER A 94 24.22 8.30 5.20
N PRO A 95 25.22 8.13 4.32
CA PRO A 95 26.20 7.05 4.45
C PRO A 95 26.88 7.04 5.83
N GLU A 96 27.20 8.22 6.37
CA GLU A 96 27.82 8.39 7.68
C GLU A 96 26.87 7.97 8.81
N ALA A 97 25.59 8.31 8.70
CA ALA A 97 24.58 7.93 9.68
C ALA A 97 24.41 6.40 9.73
N VAL A 98 24.33 5.74 8.57
CA VAL A 98 24.26 4.27 8.50
C VAL A 98 25.52 3.64 9.06
N LYS A 99 26.71 4.12 8.67
CA LYS A 99 27.99 3.62 9.18
C LYS A 99 28.09 3.77 10.70
N ARG A 100 27.66 4.91 11.23
CA ARG A 100 27.70 5.20 12.68
C ARG A 100 26.82 4.25 13.49
N VAL A 101 25.61 3.93 13.03
CA VAL A 101 24.66 3.12 13.82
C VAL A 101 24.73 1.62 13.54
N THR A 102 25.26 1.20 12.38
CA THR A 102 25.31 -0.21 11.98
C THR A 102 26.73 -0.77 11.81
N GLY A 103 27.73 0.10 11.63
CA GLY A 103 29.08 -0.29 11.22
C GLY A 103 29.22 -0.65 9.72
N LEU A 104 28.12 -0.64 8.95
CA LEU A 104 28.11 -0.98 7.52
C LEU A 104 28.34 0.24 6.64
N SER A 105 29.07 0.06 5.55
CA SER A 105 29.21 1.07 4.49
C SER A 105 28.14 0.83 3.44
N LEU A 106 27.43 1.88 3.01
CA LEU A 106 26.49 1.77 1.90
C LEU A 106 27.26 1.67 0.57
N GLU A 107 26.77 0.83 -0.34
CA GLU A 107 27.40 0.55 -1.62
C GLU A 107 26.35 0.56 -2.76
N GLY A 108 26.81 0.49 -4.02
CA GLY A 108 25.96 0.48 -5.19
C GLY A 108 25.04 1.71 -5.28
N LYS A 109 23.76 1.51 -5.61
CA LYS A 109 22.77 2.60 -5.70
C LYS A 109 22.54 3.33 -4.37
N ALA A 110 22.85 2.70 -3.25
CA ALA A 110 22.68 3.27 -1.91
C ALA A 110 23.92 4.05 -1.44
N ALA A 111 25.03 4.06 -2.18
CA ALA A 111 26.31 4.62 -1.74
C ALA A 111 26.25 6.10 -1.32
N GLN A 112 25.29 6.86 -1.87
CA GLN A 112 25.10 8.28 -1.55
C GLN A 112 24.01 8.54 -0.49
N GLY A 113 23.55 7.48 0.19
CA GLY A 113 22.48 7.53 1.16
C GLY A 113 21.18 6.95 0.61
N ILE A 114 20.21 6.77 1.51
CA ILE A 114 18.90 6.19 1.21
C ILE A 114 17.79 7.03 1.84
N ILE A 115 16.64 7.02 1.19
CA ILE A 115 15.40 7.59 1.74
C ILE A 115 14.52 6.43 2.19
N HIS A 116 14.12 6.45 3.44
CA HIS A 116 13.18 5.49 4.02
C HIS A 116 11.75 5.96 3.74
N LEU A 117 11.09 5.26 2.83
CA LEU A 117 9.68 5.44 2.52
C LEU A 117 8.86 4.41 3.30
N ILE A 118 7.99 4.87 4.20
CA ILE A 118 7.13 4.01 4.99
C ILE A 118 5.87 4.78 5.38
N ASN A 119 4.70 4.30 4.97
CA ASN A 119 3.44 4.91 5.39
C ASN A 119 3.15 4.63 6.87
N SER A 120 2.18 5.35 7.42
CA SER A 120 1.72 5.25 8.80
C SER A 120 0.93 3.98 9.16
N GLY A 121 0.76 3.04 8.21
CA GLY A 121 0.13 1.76 8.51
C GLY A 121 -0.23 0.91 7.29
N SER A 122 -0.60 1.52 6.17
CA SER A 122 -1.06 0.83 4.96
C SER A 122 -0.13 0.99 3.76
N CYS A 123 -0.07 -0.02 2.89
CA CYS A 123 0.50 0.10 1.55
C CYS A 123 -0.07 -1.03 0.66
N THR A 124 -0.10 -0.82 -0.65
CA THR A 124 -0.53 -1.85 -1.62
C THR A 124 0.36 -3.09 -1.51
N LEU A 125 -0.24 -4.28 -1.55
CA LEU A 125 0.49 -5.54 -1.49
C LEU A 125 1.27 -5.81 -2.80
N ASP A 126 0.88 -5.16 -3.90
CA ASP A 126 1.64 -5.15 -5.15
C ASP A 126 3.08 -4.65 -4.93
N ALA A 127 3.28 -3.72 -3.99
CA ALA A 127 4.59 -3.11 -3.69
C ALA A 127 5.51 -3.99 -2.83
N THR A 128 5.11 -5.22 -2.51
CA THR A 128 5.98 -6.20 -1.83
C THR A 128 7.21 -6.60 -2.67
N GLY A 129 7.19 -6.31 -3.98
CA GLY A 129 8.29 -6.64 -4.90
C GLY A 129 8.37 -8.13 -5.25
N ARG A 130 7.25 -8.86 -5.09
CA ARG A 130 7.18 -10.31 -5.26
C ARG A 130 6.70 -10.77 -6.63
N MET A 131 6.08 -9.89 -7.41
CA MET A 131 5.77 -10.18 -8.80
C MET A 131 7.03 -9.99 -9.65
N SER A 132 7.24 -10.86 -10.63
CA SER A 132 8.41 -10.81 -11.51
C SER A 132 8.03 -10.50 -12.96
N ALA A 133 8.83 -9.68 -13.62
CA ALA A 133 8.79 -9.50 -15.07
C ALA A 133 9.37 -10.73 -15.79
N ALA A 134 9.28 -10.74 -17.13
CA ALA A 134 9.77 -11.85 -17.94
C ALA A 134 11.29 -12.11 -17.80
N ASP A 135 12.07 -11.08 -17.44
CA ASP A 135 13.50 -11.17 -17.16
C ASP A 135 13.82 -11.56 -15.71
N GLY A 136 12.80 -11.84 -14.89
CA GLY A 136 12.93 -12.18 -13.47
C GLY A 136 13.06 -10.98 -12.53
N SER A 137 13.14 -9.75 -13.05
CA SER A 137 13.23 -8.55 -12.21
C SER A 137 11.93 -8.27 -11.45
N PRO A 138 12.00 -7.74 -10.21
CA PRO A 138 10.80 -7.40 -9.44
C PRO A 138 10.02 -6.27 -10.09
N VAL A 139 8.71 -6.39 -10.17
CA VAL A 139 7.83 -5.43 -10.84
C VAL A 139 6.45 -5.39 -10.17
N MET A 140 5.77 -4.25 -10.22
CA MET A 140 4.31 -4.19 -9.99
C MET A 140 3.61 -4.35 -11.33
N LYS A 141 2.83 -5.41 -11.54
CA LYS A 141 2.20 -5.69 -12.85
C LYS A 141 0.90 -4.90 -13.03
N ARG A 142 0.41 -4.85 -14.27
CA ARG A 142 -0.98 -4.44 -14.52
C ARG A 142 -1.90 -5.58 -14.10
N HIS A 143 -3.12 -5.29 -13.66
CA HIS A 143 -3.97 -6.32 -13.07
C HIS A 143 -4.29 -7.49 -14.03
N TRP A 144 -4.42 -7.26 -15.33
CA TRP A 144 -4.61 -8.35 -16.32
C TRP A 144 -3.34 -9.16 -16.63
N GLU A 145 -2.19 -8.76 -16.10
CA GLU A 145 -0.90 -9.47 -16.20
C GLU A 145 -0.57 -10.24 -14.90
N ILE A 146 -1.35 -10.04 -13.82
CA ILE A 146 -1.17 -10.71 -12.53
C ILE A 146 -1.67 -12.16 -12.63
N THR A 147 -0.94 -13.06 -11.99
CA THR A 147 -1.30 -14.47 -11.85
C THR A 147 -1.60 -14.82 -10.40
N GLU A 148 -2.29 -15.94 -10.16
CA GLU A 148 -2.52 -16.45 -8.79
C GLU A 148 -1.21 -16.68 -8.01
N ALA A 149 -0.14 -17.09 -8.70
CA ALA A 149 1.18 -17.24 -8.08
C ALA A 149 1.78 -15.90 -7.63
N ASP A 150 1.53 -14.82 -8.37
CA ASP A 150 1.91 -13.46 -7.93
C ASP A 150 1.11 -13.05 -6.69
N VAL A 151 -0.20 -13.32 -6.67
CA VAL A 151 -1.09 -13.03 -5.53
C VAL A 151 -0.61 -13.75 -4.27
N GLU A 152 -0.38 -15.06 -4.35
CA GLU A 152 0.11 -15.87 -3.23
C GLU A 152 1.46 -15.36 -2.74
N ALA A 153 2.39 -15.05 -3.65
CA ALA A 153 3.71 -14.54 -3.28
C ALA A 153 3.65 -13.16 -2.59
N CYS A 154 2.72 -12.28 -3.00
CA CYS A 154 2.49 -10.99 -2.33
C CYS A 154 1.86 -11.16 -0.94
N LEU A 155 0.88 -12.06 -0.81
CA LEU A 155 0.25 -12.38 0.48
C LEU A 155 1.26 -13.00 1.47
N ASP A 156 2.07 -13.96 1.03
CA ASP A 156 3.12 -14.60 1.84
C ASP A 156 4.19 -13.62 2.33
N ALA A 157 4.48 -12.58 1.53
CA ALA A 157 5.42 -11.53 1.89
C ALA A 157 4.82 -10.45 2.81
N THR A 158 3.52 -10.56 3.14
CA THR A 158 2.80 -9.58 3.94
C THR A 158 2.51 -10.13 5.33
N THR A 159 2.62 -9.31 6.36
CA THR A 159 2.26 -9.69 7.74
C THR A 159 1.39 -8.61 8.34
N TRP A 160 0.21 -8.99 8.79
CA TRP A 160 -0.73 -8.10 9.47
C TRP A 160 -0.42 -8.07 10.97
N TYR A 161 0.04 -6.95 11.48
CA TYR A 161 0.37 -6.75 12.90
C TYR A 161 -0.77 -6.01 13.62
N PRO A 162 -0.95 -6.06 14.94
CA PRO A 162 -1.88 -5.16 15.62
C PRO A 162 -1.36 -3.71 15.62
N ALA A 163 -2.27 -2.73 15.68
CA ALA A 163 -1.87 -1.32 15.75
C ALA A 163 -1.23 -0.92 17.06
N GLY A 164 -0.35 0.09 16.95
CA GLY A 164 0.16 0.82 18.10
C GLY A 164 -0.98 1.54 18.80
N ARG A 165 -1.44 1.00 19.93
CA ARG A 165 -2.60 1.52 20.68
C ARG A 165 -2.39 2.94 21.24
N GLU A 166 -1.16 3.41 21.33
CA GLU A 166 -0.86 4.79 21.73
C GLU A 166 -1.30 5.80 20.66
N TYR A 167 -1.26 5.40 19.39
CA TYR A 167 -1.66 6.22 18.24
C TYR A 167 -3.07 5.86 17.74
N MET A 168 -3.43 4.58 17.81
CA MET A 168 -4.72 4.03 17.35
C MET A 168 -5.41 3.26 18.48
N PRO A 169 -6.00 3.94 19.49
CA PRO A 169 -6.44 3.32 20.74
C PRO A 169 -7.53 2.27 20.59
N SER A 170 -8.33 2.41 19.53
CA SER A 170 -9.48 1.54 19.26
C SER A 170 -9.16 0.41 18.28
N ASN A 171 -7.94 0.39 17.70
CA ASN A 171 -7.61 -0.54 16.62
C ASN A 171 -7.00 -1.87 17.11
N ARG A 172 -7.21 -2.93 16.32
CA ARG A 172 -6.76 -4.30 16.57
C ARG A 172 -5.94 -4.92 15.43
N ILE A 173 -5.87 -4.33 14.23
CA ILE A 173 -5.15 -4.86 13.04
C ILE A 173 -4.56 -3.72 12.19
N VAL A 174 -3.29 -3.84 11.80
CA VAL A 174 -2.45 -3.02 10.90
C VAL A 174 -1.95 -3.89 9.76
N GLY A 175 -1.87 -3.31 8.58
CA GLY A 175 -1.32 -3.94 7.39
C GLY A 175 0.03 -3.42 6.98
N LEU A 176 1.09 -3.89 7.62
CA LEU A 176 2.43 -3.63 7.12
C LEU A 176 2.80 -4.70 6.08
N PRO A 177 2.83 -4.40 4.77
CA PRO A 177 3.61 -5.19 3.83
C PRO A 177 5.10 -4.97 4.13
N THR A 178 5.56 -5.59 5.22
CA THR A 178 6.98 -5.65 5.53
C THR A 178 7.53 -6.86 4.79
N ALA A 179 8.21 -6.61 3.68
CA ALA A 179 9.16 -7.57 3.13
C ALA A 179 10.18 -7.87 4.25
N ARG A 180 10.03 -9.01 4.95
CA ARG A 180 10.91 -9.43 6.05
C ARG A 180 12.37 -9.63 5.65
N LYS A 181 12.71 -9.44 4.38
CA LYS A 181 14.07 -9.23 3.90
C LYS A 181 13.99 -8.18 2.79
N PRO A 182 14.75 -7.07 2.83
CA PRO A 182 15.13 -6.47 1.57
C PRO A 182 15.72 -7.61 0.74
N PRO A 183 15.28 -7.86 -0.51
CA PRO A 183 16.10 -8.65 -1.38
C PRO A 183 17.43 -7.91 -1.41
N LEU A 184 18.44 -8.50 -0.77
CA LEU A 184 19.81 -8.31 -1.18
C LEU A 184 19.81 -8.85 -2.62
N LEU A 185 19.38 -8.01 -3.55
CA LEU A 185 19.66 -8.22 -4.96
C LEU A 185 21.18 -8.35 -4.99
N PRO A 186 21.73 -9.47 -5.49
CA PRO A 186 23.15 -9.55 -5.69
C PRO A 186 23.52 -8.39 -6.59
N VAL A 187 24.31 -7.46 -6.04
CA VAL A 187 24.99 -6.46 -6.84
C VAL A 187 26.00 -7.28 -7.65
N SER A 188 25.65 -7.61 -8.89
CA SER A 188 26.65 -7.96 -9.90
C SER A 188 27.41 -6.70 -10.30
#